data_AF-A0A8H7RBN1-F1
#
_entry.id   AF-A0A8H7RBN1-F1
#
_cell.length_a   1.000
_cell.length_b   1.000
_cell.length_c   1.000
_cell.angle_alpha   90.00
_cell.angle_beta   90.00
_cell.angle_gamma   90.00
#
_symmetry.space_group_name_H-M   'P 1'
#
loop_
_entity.id
_entity.type
_entity.pdbx_description
1 polymer ?
#
loop_
_entity_poly.entity_id
_entity_poly.type
_entity_poly.pdbx_seq_one_letter_code
_entity_poly.pdbx_strand_id
1 'polypeptide(L)'
;MPRIFDSPQCSVCLLSIDSADHVLFFCPKKEKIWQGIIFEFLWPTISIADIKEALMSLDFSNIWYSQIKDVKPYMILFITISQIWLAQMRFVFDKTPILPAEILATIRKQIHQRIAEDQCHSLL
;
A
#
# COMPACT_ATOMS: atom_id res chain seq x y z
N MET A 1 -3.84 -6.72 27.86
CA MET A 1 -5.18 -7.14 27.40
C MET A 1 -5.45 -6.49 26.05
N PRO A 2 -5.93 -7.22 25.02
CA PRO A 2 -6.44 -6.59 23.82
C PRO A 2 -7.60 -5.67 24.23
N ARG A 3 -7.59 -4.43 23.78
CA ARG A 3 -8.70 -3.51 24.05
C ARG A 3 -9.94 -4.10 23.40
N ILE A 4 -11.02 -4.22 24.18
CA ILE A 4 -12.36 -4.40 23.62
C ILE A 4 -12.56 -3.21 22.69
N PHE A 5 -12.77 -3.45 21.40
CA PHE A 5 -13.03 -2.35 20.48
C PHE A 5 -14.40 -1.77 20.85
N ASP A 6 -14.41 -0.53 21.34
CA ASP A 6 -15.63 0.14 21.82
C ASP A 6 -16.66 0.33 20.67
N SER A 7 -16.22 0.23 19.42
CA SER A 7 -17.03 0.34 18.22
C SER A 7 -16.53 -0.61 17.13
N PRO A 8 -17.42 -1.21 16.31
CA PRO A 8 -17.03 -1.96 15.12
C PRO A 8 -16.52 -1.05 13.99
N GLN A 9 -16.51 0.26 14.17
CA GLN A 9 -16.07 1.21 13.15
C GLN A 9 -14.55 1.29 13.04
N CYS A 10 -14.06 1.53 11.82
CA CYS A 10 -12.65 1.76 11.56
C CYS A 10 -12.13 2.94 12.38
N SER A 11 -11.18 2.67 13.26
CA SER A 11 -10.57 3.66 14.17
C SER A 11 -9.86 4.82 13.47
N VAL A 12 -9.63 4.74 12.15
CA VAL A 12 -8.92 5.75 11.36
C VAL A 12 -9.85 6.76 10.70
N CYS A 13 -10.96 6.30 10.12
CA CYS A 13 -11.91 7.17 9.40
C CYS A 13 -13.26 7.31 10.11
N LEU A 14 -13.63 6.36 10.96
CA LEU A 14 -14.91 6.28 11.67
C LEU A 14 -16.16 6.16 10.76
N LEU A 15 -15.97 5.90 9.46
CA LEU A 15 -17.04 5.90 8.46
C LEU A 15 -17.61 4.51 8.11
N SER A 16 -16.83 3.45 8.30
CA SER A 16 -17.21 2.09 7.89
C SER A 16 -16.82 1.08 8.95
N ILE A 17 -17.38 -0.13 8.87
CA ILE A 17 -17.01 -1.25 9.72
C ILE A 17 -15.56 -1.63 9.43
N ASP A 18 -14.80 -1.87 10.50
CA ASP A 18 -13.41 -2.28 10.40
C ASP A 18 -13.34 -3.72 9.88
N SER A 19 -12.75 -3.89 8.70
CA SER A 19 -12.50 -5.16 8.05
C SER A 19 -11.11 -5.15 7.44
N ALA A 20 -10.52 -6.32 7.15
CA ALA A 20 -9.21 -6.38 6.51
C ALA A 20 -9.18 -5.59 5.18
N ASP A 21 -10.24 -5.72 4.39
CA ASP A 21 -10.43 -4.97 3.14
C ASP A 21 -10.44 -3.45 3.37
N HIS A 22 -11.20 -3.00 4.37
CA HIS A 22 -11.27 -1.57 4.67
C HIS A 22 -9.93 -1.04 5.22
N VAL A 23 -9.32 -1.77 6.15
CA VAL A 23 -8.05 -1.40 6.79
C VAL A 23 -6.93 -1.23 5.77
N LEU A 24 -6.84 -2.14 4.80
CA LEU A 24 -5.74 -2.20 3.85
C LEU A 24 -5.99 -1.43 2.56
N PHE A 25 -7.25 -1.33 2.10
CA PHE A 25 -7.58 -0.82 0.77
C PHE A 25 -8.55 0.37 0.79
N PHE A 26 -9.73 0.18 1.36
CA PHE A 26 -10.88 1.09 1.14
C PHE A 26 -11.09 2.17 2.21
N CYS A 27 -10.27 2.21 3.25
CA CYS A 27 -10.28 3.34 4.18
C CYS A 27 -9.80 4.59 3.43
N PRO A 28 -10.49 5.76 3.53
CA PRO A 28 -10.17 6.94 2.71
C PRO A 28 -8.72 7.42 2.78
N LYS A 29 -8.05 7.22 3.93
CA LYS A 29 -6.62 7.54 4.06
C LYS A 29 -5.73 6.58 3.24
N LYS A 30 -6.11 5.31 3.14
CA LYS A 30 -5.38 4.26 2.43
C LYS A 30 -5.69 4.30 0.95
N GLU A 31 -6.93 4.60 0.58
CA GLU A 31 -7.30 4.88 -0.81
C GLU A 31 -6.45 5.98 -1.41
N LYS A 32 -6.20 7.08 -0.68
CA LYS A 32 -5.30 8.15 -1.13
C LYS A 32 -3.87 7.67 -1.39
N ILE A 33 -3.38 6.71 -0.60
CA ILE A 33 -2.06 6.10 -0.83
C ILE A 33 -2.10 5.27 -2.10
N TRP A 34 -3.08 4.37 -2.24
CA TRP A 34 -3.24 3.54 -3.43
C TRP A 34 -3.41 4.37 -4.70
N GLN A 35 -4.22 5.43 -4.67
CA GLN A 35 -4.38 6.37 -5.79
C GLN A 35 -3.06 7.05 -6.16
N GLY A 36 -2.26 7.46 -5.16
CA GLY A 36 -0.92 8.00 -5.40
C GLY A 36 0.01 6.99 -6.09
N ILE A 37 -0.03 5.73 -5.65
CA ILE A 37 0.76 4.65 -6.25
C ILE A 37 0.29 4.31 -7.67
N ILE A 38 -1.02 4.26 -7.90
CA ILE A 38 -1.59 4.03 -9.24
C ILE A 38 -1.11 5.12 -10.19
N PHE A 39 -1.27 6.38 -9.79
CA PHE A 39 -0.92 7.53 -10.63
C PHE A 39 0.58 7.60 -10.94
N GLU A 40 1.42 7.32 -9.94
CA GLU A 40 2.86 7.52 -10.05
C GLU A 40 3.61 6.33 -10.64
N PHE A 41 3.16 5.10 -10.40
CA PHE A 41 3.94 3.90 -10.70
C PHE A 41 3.24 2.86 -11.56
N LEU A 42 1.92 2.88 -11.64
CA LEU A 42 1.13 1.85 -12.35
C LEU A 42 0.37 2.47 -13.53
N TRP A 43 -0.37 1.64 -14.27
CA TRP A 43 -1.19 2.13 -15.36
C TRP A 43 -2.45 2.85 -14.83
N PRO A 44 -2.86 4.00 -15.40
CA PRO A 44 -4.00 4.78 -14.89
C PRO A 44 -5.36 4.06 -14.88
N THR A 45 -5.51 2.98 -15.65
CA THR A 45 -6.75 2.19 -15.68
C THR A 45 -6.85 1.18 -14.55
N ILE A 46 -5.78 0.99 -13.76
CA ILE A 46 -5.79 0.05 -12.63
C ILE A 46 -6.61 0.63 -11.49
N SER A 47 -7.57 -0.14 -11.00
CA SER A 47 -8.37 0.20 -9.83
C SER A 47 -7.80 -0.41 -8.54
N ILE A 48 -8.26 0.11 -7.40
CA ILE A 48 -7.94 -0.48 -6.09
C ILE A 48 -8.50 -1.91 -5.97
N ALA A 49 -9.61 -2.20 -6.66
CA ALA A 49 -10.19 -3.54 -6.68
C ALA A 49 -9.28 -4.53 -7.41
N ASP A 50 -8.70 -4.13 -8.55
CA ASP A 50 -7.74 -4.97 -9.29
C ASP A 50 -6.49 -5.28 -8.45
N ILE A 51 -5.98 -4.26 -7.73
CA ILE A 51 -4.85 -4.41 -6.80
C ILE A 51 -5.19 -5.39 -5.68
N LYS A 52 -6.37 -5.26 -5.07
CA LYS A 52 -6.83 -6.16 -4.02
C LYS A 52 -6.92 -7.59 -4.56
N GLU A 53 -7.55 -7.79 -5.72
CA GLU A 53 -7.69 -9.11 -6.33
C GLU A 53 -6.32 -9.75 -6.57
N ALA A 54 -5.39 -9.01 -7.18
CA ALA A 54 -4.04 -9.49 -7.46
C ALA A 54 -3.26 -9.86 -6.19
N LEU A 55 -3.37 -9.07 -5.12
CA LEU A 55 -2.72 -9.38 -3.84
C LEU A 55 -3.33 -10.59 -3.13
N MET A 56 -4.65 -10.80 -3.29
CA MET A 56 -5.36 -11.93 -2.68
C MET A 56 -5.16 -13.24 -3.44
N SER A 57 -5.08 -13.18 -4.78
CA SER A 57 -4.82 -14.33 -5.64
C SER A 57 -3.33 -14.63 -5.82
N LEU A 58 -2.46 -13.66 -5.50
CA LEU A 58 -1.05 -13.65 -5.87
C LEU A 58 -0.81 -13.78 -7.39
N ASP A 59 -1.80 -13.38 -8.19
CA ASP A 59 -1.72 -13.29 -9.65
C ASP A 59 -1.66 -11.83 -10.09
N PHE A 60 -0.52 -11.43 -10.64
CA PHE A 60 -0.25 -10.07 -11.08
C PHE A 60 -0.27 -9.91 -12.60
N SER A 61 -0.76 -10.90 -13.34
CA SER A 61 -0.85 -10.85 -14.81
C SER A 61 -1.64 -9.64 -15.31
N ASN A 62 -2.67 -9.22 -14.58
CA ASN A 62 -3.50 -8.05 -14.89
C ASN A 62 -2.85 -6.71 -14.48
N ILE A 63 -1.74 -6.75 -13.73
CA ILE A 63 -0.97 -5.59 -13.27
C ILE A 63 0.41 -5.67 -13.91
N TRP A 64 0.42 -5.54 -15.23
CA TRP A 64 1.56 -5.85 -16.11
C TRP A 64 2.47 -4.65 -16.36
N TYR A 65 1.95 -3.42 -16.24
CA TYR A 65 2.70 -2.22 -16.54
C TYR A 65 3.06 -1.40 -15.30
N SER A 66 4.36 -1.25 -15.08
CA SER A 66 4.91 -0.15 -14.29
C SER A 66 5.30 0.99 -15.21
N GLN A 67 5.09 2.23 -14.77
CA GLN A 67 5.63 3.41 -15.43
C GLN A 67 7.16 3.51 -15.28
N ILE A 68 7.76 2.76 -14.34
CA ILE A 68 9.20 2.70 -14.16
C ILE A 68 9.75 1.47 -14.88
N LYS A 69 10.73 1.72 -15.74
CA LYS A 69 11.45 0.69 -16.48
C LYS A 69 12.11 -0.31 -15.50
N ASP A 70 12.00 -1.59 -15.82
CA ASP A 70 12.61 -2.71 -15.09
C ASP A 70 12.08 -2.94 -13.65
N VAL A 71 11.02 -2.24 -13.24
CA VAL A 71 10.32 -2.50 -11.98
C VAL A 71 9.12 -3.40 -12.19
N LYS A 72 9.13 -4.54 -11.52
CA LYS A 72 7.99 -5.46 -11.55
C LYS A 72 6.85 -4.89 -10.68
N PRO A 73 5.62 -4.74 -11.21
CA PRO A 73 4.52 -4.11 -10.47
C PRO A 73 4.21 -4.74 -9.11
N TYR A 74 4.35 -6.06 -8.97
CA TYR A 74 4.15 -6.74 -7.68
C TYR A 74 5.09 -6.22 -6.58
N MET A 75 6.31 -5.78 -6.90
CA MET A 75 7.24 -5.20 -5.92
C MET A 75 6.67 -3.91 -5.35
N ILE A 76 6.12 -3.05 -6.22
CA ILE A 76 5.47 -1.80 -5.83
C ILE A 76 4.28 -2.10 -4.91
N LEU A 77 3.47 -3.11 -5.25
CA LEU A 77 2.32 -3.50 -4.44
C LEU A 77 2.73 -4.05 -3.07
N PHE A 78 3.74 -4.92 -3.00
CA PHE A 78 4.24 -5.47 -1.75
C PHE A 78 4.87 -4.41 -0.84
N ILE A 79 5.65 -3.49 -1.40
CA ILE A 79 6.18 -2.35 -0.64
C ILE A 79 5.03 -1.50 -0.11
N THR A 80 4.04 -1.20 -0.95
CA THR A 80 2.90 -0.36 -0.58
C THR A 80 2.07 -0.97 0.55
N ILE A 81 1.66 -2.24 0.42
CA ILE A 81 0.85 -2.90 1.46
C ILE A 81 1.64 -3.06 2.77
N SER A 82 2.95 -3.30 2.69
CA SER A 82 3.83 -3.37 3.87
C SER A 82 3.89 -2.02 4.60
N GLN A 83 4.01 -0.90 3.87
CA GLN A 83 4.02 0.43 4.47
C GLN A 83 2.66 0.84 5.03
N ILE A 84 1.55 0.48 4.36
CA ILE A 84 0.19 0.68 4.89
C ILE A 84 0.01 -0.10 6.20
N TRP A 85 0.42 -1.38 6.22
CA TRP A 85 0.34 -2.20 7.42
C TRP A 85 1.18 -1.63 8.56
N LEU A 86 2.43 -1.24 8.29
CA LEU A 86 3.31 -0.62 9.28
C LEU A 86 2.70 0.67 9.86
N ALA A 87 2.16 1.53 9.00
CA ALA A 87 1.47 2.76 9.44
C ALA A 87 0.23 2.46 10.29
N GLN A 88 -0.54 1.42 9.94
CA GLN A 88 -1.67 0.97 10.73
C GLN A 88 -1.23 0.46 12.11
N MET A 89 -0.15 -0.32 12.19
CA MET A 89 0.39 -0.79 13.48
C MET A 89 0.87 0.37 14.36
N ARG A 90 1.62 1.32 13.78
CA ARG A 90 2.05 2.55 14.50
C ARG A 90 0.88 3.40 14.97
N PHE A 91 -0.21 3.45 14.20
CA PHE A 91 -1.43 4.13 14.63
C PHE A 91 -2.08 3.42 15.83
N VAL A 92 -2.19 2.09 15.77
CA VAL A 92 -2.82 1.28 16.83
C VAL A 92 -2.02 1.35 18.13
N PHE A 93 -0.71 1.10 18.07
CA PHE A 93 0.16 0.96 19.24
C PHE A 93 0.76 2.28 19.69
N ASP A 94 1.28 3.09 18.77
CA ASP A 94 2.05 4.30 19.08
C ASP A 94 1.24 5.59 18.93
N LYS A 95 -0.04 5.50 18.53
CA LYS A 95 -0.92 6.64 18.25
C LYS A 95 -0.37 7.60 17.19
N THR A 96 0.51 7.10 16.32
CA THR A 96 1.07 7.89 15.22
C THR A 96 -0.03 8.13 14.17
N PRO A 97 -0.30 9.38 13.78
CA PRO A 97 -1.33 9.66 12.78
C PRO A 97 -0.95 9.08 11.42
N ILE A 98 -1.93 8.51 10.73
CA ILE A 98 -1.75 8.08 9.34
C ILE A 98 -1.80 9.32 8.44
N LEU A 99 -0.66 9.66 7.84
CA LEU A 99 -0.46 10.77 6.92
C LEU A 99 -0.11 10.24 5.52
N PRO A 100 -1.07 10.20 4.58
CA PRO A 100 -0.87 9.58 3.27
C PRO A 100 0.35 10.11 2.49
N ALA A 101 0.61 11.42 2.56
CA ALA A 101 1.72 12.05 1.85
C ALA A 101 3.10 11.57 2.34
N GLU A 102 3.27 11.39 3.65
CA GLU A 102 4.52 10.91 4.25
C GLU A 102 4.76 9.42 3.94
N ILE A 103 3.68 8.63 3.98
CA ILE A 103 3.73 7.22 3.62
C ILE A 103 4.09 7.05 2.14
N LEU A 104 3.48 7.84 1.25
CA LEU A 104 3.83 7.88 -0.17
C LEU A 104 5.31 8.25 -0.38
N ALA A 105 5.81 9.29 0.29
CA ALA A 105 7.22 9.67 0.21
C ALA A 105 8.16 8.53 0.66
N THR A 106 7.77 7.78 1.69
CA THR A 106 8.51 6.61 2.17
C THR A 106 8.49 5.47 1.15
N ILE A 107 7.33 5.17 0.55
CA ILE A 107 7.18 4.14 -0.48
C ILE A 107 8.06 4.48 -1.70
N ARG A 108 8.03 5.73 -2.19
CA ARG A 108 8.90 6.19 -3.28
C ARG A 108 10.36 5.91 -2.99
N LYS A 109 10.82 6.28 -1.79
CA LYS A 109 12.21 6.06 -1.38
C LYS A 109 12.56 4.56 -1.42
N GLN A 110 11.68 3.70 -0.92
CA GLN A 110 11.92 2.25 -0.91
C GLN A 110 11.92 1.64 -2.30
N ILE A 111 11.02 2.07 -3.19
CA ILE A 111 11.01 1.62 -4.59
C ILE A 111 12.33 2.01 -5.27
N HIS A 112 12.76 3.27 -5.15
CA HIS A 112 14.03 3.73 -5.73
C HIS A 112 15.25 3.01 -5.15
N GLN A 113 15.27 2.77 -3.84
CA GLN A 113 16.33 2.01 -3.22
C GLN A 113 16.38 0.57 -3.76
N ARG A 114 15.22 -0.08 -3.88
CA ARG A 114 15.15 -1.46 -4.39
C ARG A 114 15.61 -1.57 -5.84
N ILE A 115 15.26 -0.58 -6.66
CA ILE A 115 15.76 -0.48 -8.05
C ILE A 115 17.29 -0.41 -8.07
N ALA A 116 17.88 0.45 -7.23
CA ALA A 116 19.32 0.62 -7.18
C ALA A 116 20.03 -0.67 -6.71
N GLU A 117 19.46 -1.38 -5.74
CA GLU A 117 19.96 -2.68 -5.27
C GLU A 117 19.91 -3.74 -6.38
N ASP A 118 18.77 -3.88 -7.06
CA ASP A 118 18.60 -4.87 -8.13
C ASP A 118 19.55 -4.59 -9.33
N GLN A 119 19.82 -3.31 -9.64
CA GLN A 119 20.82 -2.90 -10.65
C GLN A 119 22.25 -3.21 -10.23
N CYS A 120 22.60 -3.10 -8.95
CA CYS A 120 23.93 -3.46 -8.47
C CYS A 120 24.16 -4.97 -8.57
N HIS A 121 23.14 -5.77 -8.25
CA HIS A 121 23.21 -7.23 -8.30
C HIS A 121 23.26 -7.80 -9.72
N SER A 122 22.73 -7.10 -10.74
CA SER A 122 22.80 -7.55 -12.14
C SER A 122 24.17 -7.32 -12.80
N LEU A 123 25.07 -6.60 -12.13
CA LEU A 123 26.44 -6.33 -12.58
C LEU A 123 27.49 -7.32 -12.01
N LEU A 124 27.07 -8.24 -11.14
CA LEU A 124 27.88 -9.31 -10.55
C LEU A 124 27.62 -10.66 -11.23
#